data_AF-A0A2D4YCQ8-F1
#
_entry.id   AF-A0A2D4YCQ8-F1
#
_cell.length_a   1.000
_cell.length_b   1.000
_cell.length_c   1.000
_cell.angle_alpha   90.00
_cell.angle_beta   90.00
_cell.angle_gamma   90.00
#
_symmetry.space_group_name_H-M   'P 1'
#
loop_
_entity.id
_entity.type
_entity.pdbx_description
1 polymer ?
#
loop_
_entity_poly.entity_id
_entity_poly.type
_entity_poly.pdbx_seq_one_letter_code
_entity_poly.pdbx_strand_id
1 'polypeptide(L)'
;MKNYIILFLLAFSLTGFAQEVKKDEKTYEVKKEKIFLNGEDVTATLSVEEKEVIFKKAASISEKLKQAENAQKAAEKLEKEKRKAEKAQKKAEKAQKKAEKELKKKEKLQKNYKKAQDNLKKAQKKYEKLKKKGKLSPEDEGKWLEKIEKLTEKVDKAKGKL
;
A
#
# COMPACT_ATOMS: atom_id res chain seq x y z
N MET A 1 -22.13 -9.88 -9.32
CA MET A 1 -22.45 -10.10 -7.89
C MET A 1 -22.37 -8.82 -7.06
N LYS A 2 -21.23 -8.08 -7.06
CA LYS A 2 -21.01 -6.95 -6.13
C LYS A 2 -21.93 -5.72 -6.34
N ASN A 3 -22.49 -5.53 -7.54
CA ASN A 3 -23.35 -4.39 -7.85
C ASN A 3 -24.85 -4.66 -7.64
N TYR A 4 -25.26 -5.92 -7.47
CA TYR A 4 -26.67 -6.28 -7.25
C TYR A 4 -27.13 -5.93 -5.83
N ILE A 5 -26.22 -5.98 -4.85
CA ILE A 5 -26.49 -5.58 -3.47
C ILE A 5 -26.79 -4.07 -3.39
N ILE A 6 -26.07 -3.25 -4.17
CA ILE A 6 -26.27 -1.80 -4.21
C ILE A 6 -27.59 -1.45 -4.89
N LEU A 7 -27.96 -2.17 -5.96
CA LEU A 7 -29.24 -1.96 -6.66
C LEU A 7 -30.44 -2.36 -5.79
N PHE A 8 -30.30 -3.41 -4.97
CA PHE A 8 -31.31 -3.84 -4.01
C PHE A 8 -31.46 -2.84 -2.85
N LEU A 9 -30.35 -2.24 -2.37
CA LEU A 9 -30.39 -1.16 -1.39
C LEU A 9 -31.02 0.13 -1.93
N LEU A 10 -30.82 0.44 -3.22
CA LEU A 10 -31.42 1.63 -3.85
C LEU A 10 -32.94 1.47 -4.05
N ALA A 11 -33.42 0.26 -4.37
CA ALA A 11 -34.84 -0.03 -4.52
C ALA A 11 -35.62 0.09 -3.19
N PHE A 12 -34.97 -0.20 -2.06
CA PHE A 12 -35.58 -0.07 -0.73
C PHE A 12 -35.73 1.38 -0.25
N SER A 13 -35.13 2.35 -0.96
CA SER A 13 -35.25 3.79 -0.63
C SER A 13 -36.52 4.46 -1.17
N LEU A 14 -37.30 3.76 -2.02
CA LEU A 14 -38.51 4.28 -2.67
C LEU A 14 -39.82 3.95 -1.90
N THR A 15 -39.79 3.04 -0.93
CA THR A 15 -40.92 2.80 -0.03
C THR A 15 -40.76 3.72 1.18
N GLY A 16 -41.59 4.76 1.26
CA GLY A 16 -41.51 5.80 2.29
C GLY A 16 -41.38 5.24 3.70
N PHE A 17 -40.72 6.00 4.59
CA PHE A 17 -40.38 5.74 6.00
C PHE A 17 -41.42 4.97 6.84
N ALA A 18 -41.62 3.70 6.52
CA ALA A 18 -42.53 2.78 7.16
C ALA A 18 -41.70 1.65 7.75
N GLN A 19 -41.82 1.43 9.05
CA GLN A 19 -41.16 0.31 9.73
C GLN A 19 -42.13 -0.84 9.87
N GLU A 20 -41.82 -1.97 9.24
CA GLU A 20 -42.59 -3.19 9.41
C GLU A 20 -42.27 -3.86 10.76
N VAL A 21 -43.30 -4.12 11.55
CA VAL A 21 -43.23 -4.79 12.84
C VAL A 21 -44.14 -6.01 12.83
N LYS A 22 -43.58 -7.20 13.10
CA LYS A 22 -44.36 -8.43 13.27
C LYS A 22 -44.81 -8.63 14.72
N LYS A 23 -46.12 -8.85 14.90
CA LYS A 23 -46.76 -9.22 16.18
C LYS A 23 -47.93 -10.16 15.87
N ASP A 24 -47.99 -11.31 16.55
CA ASP A 24 -49.10 -12.27 16.48
C ASP A 24 -49.54 -12.61 15.04
N GLU A 25 -48.57 -13.04 14.21
CA GLU A 25 -48.71 -13.36 12.76
C GLU A 25 -49.12 -12.20 11.84
N LYS A 26 -49.46 -11.03 12.39
CA LYS A 26 -49.78 -9.81 11.65
C LYS A 26 -48.55 -8.93 11.46
N THR A 27 -48.43 -8.34 10.27
CA THR A 27 -47.37 -7.39 9.93
C THR A 27 -47.96 -5.98 9.94
N TYR A 28 -47.49 -5.15 10.85
CA TYR A 28 -47.93 -3.77 11.01
C TYR A 28 -46.89 -2.82 10.40
N GLU A 29 -47.34 -1.82 9.65
CA GLU A 29 -46.49 -0.72 9.17
C GLU A 29 -46.57 0.46 10.14
N VAL A 30 -45.45 0.83 10.73
CA VAL A 30 -45.34 1.99 11.62
C VAL A 30 -44.81 3.19 10.83
N LYS A 31 -45.63 4.23 10.68
CA LYS A 31 -45.24 5.50 10.04
C LYS A 31 -45.45 6.62 11.06
N LYS A 32 -44.35 7.19 11.56
CA LYS A 32 -44.37 8.20 12.64
C LYS A 32 -45.09 7.66 13.89
N GLU A 33 -46.28 8.16 14.20
CA GLU A 33 -47.10 7.81 15.37
C GLU A 33 -48.34 6.98 15.01
N LYS A 34 -48.42 6.50 13.76
CA LYS A 34 -49.56 5.71 13.27
C LYS A 34 -49.15 4.29 12.96
N ILE A 35 -50.02 3.35 13.31
CA ILE A 35 -49.89 1.93 13.07
C ILE A 35 -50.90 1.54 11.99
N PHE A 36 -50.39 1.03 10.87
CA PHE A 36 -51.20 0.58 9.76
C PHE A 36 -51.17 -0.95 9.66
N LEU A 37 -52.30 -1.55 9.31
CA LEU A 37 -52.40 -2.97 8.98
C LEU A 37 -53.02 -3.07 7.58
N ASN A 38 -52.33 -3.68 6.62
CA ASN A 38 -52.78 -3.76 5.21
C ASN A 38 -53.14 -2.39 4.58
N GLY A 39 -52.51 -1.30 5.03
CA GLY A 39 -52.76 0.07 4.54
C GLY A 39 -53.85 0.85 5.30
N GLU A 40 -54.58 0.23 6.22
CA GLU A 40 -55.62 0.88 7.03
C GLU A 40 -55.08 1.33 8.40
N ASP A 41 -55.45 2.53 8.86
CA ASP A 41 -55.02 3.11 10.14
C ASP A 41 -55.75 2.44 11.30
N VAL A 42 -55.09 1.50 11.97
CA VAL A 42 -55.61 0.75 13.12
C VAL A 42 -55.16 1.35 14.46
N THR A 43 -54.61 2.56 14.44
CA THR A 43 -54.09 3.22 15.64
C THR A 43 -55.21 3.54 16.64
N ALA A 44 -56.47 3.69 16.25
CA ALA A 44 -57.54 3.90 17.24
C ALA A 44 -58.06 2.58 17.85
N THR A 45 -57.96 1.47 17.11
CA THR A 45 -58.58 0.18 17.45
C THR A 45 -57.68 -0.73 18.26
N LEU A 46 -56.35 -0.52 18.23
CA LEU A 46 -55.42 -1.24 19.10
C LEU A 46 -55.51 -0.78 20.56
N SER A 47 -55.31 -1.73 21.48
CA SER A 47 -55.14 -1.42 22.90
C SER A 47 -53.85 -0.63 23.14
N VAL A 48 -53.81 0.09 24.27
CA VAL A 48 -52.64 0.92 24.66
C VAL A 48 -51.38 0.05 24.78
N GLU A 49 -51.51 -1.15 25.35
CA GLU A 49 -50.41 -2.09 25.55
C GLU A 49 -49.83 -2.58 24.21
N GLU A 50 -50.68 -2.87 23.23
CA GLU A 50 -50.24 -3.36 21.92
C GLU A 50 -49.52 -2.29 21.10
N LYS A 51 -50.00 -1.04 21.19
CA LYS A 51 -49.33 0.12 20.57
C LYS A 51 -47.93 0.29 21.11
N GLU A 52 -47.78 0.27 22.43
CA GLU A 52 -46.47 0.38 23.06
C GLU A 52 -45.51 -0.70 22.59
N VAL A 53 -45.96 -1.95 22.51
CA VAL A 53 -45.13 -3.07 22.04
C VAL A 53 -44.70 -2.86 20.59
N ILE A 54 -45.60 -2.41 19.73
CA ILE A 54 -45.30 -2.16 18.31
C ILE A 54 -44.32 -1.00 18.15
N PHE A 55 -44.54 0.13 18.85
CA PHE A 55 -43.62 1.27 18.82
C PHE A 55 -42.25 0.94 19.42
N LYS A 56 -42.19 0.20 20.54
CA LYS A 56 -40.91 -0.26 21.14
C LYS A 56 -40.13 -1.16 20.18
N LYS A 57 -40.81 -2.07 19.47
CA LYS A 57 -40.18 -2.90 18.44
C LYS A 57 -39.69 -2.09 17.24
N ALA A 58 -40.49 -1.15 16.73
CA ALA A 58 -40.09 -0.25 15.65
C ALA A 58 -38.85 0.58 16.04
N ALA A 59 -38.86 1.18 17.22
CA ALA A 59 -37.72 1.92 17.77
C ALA A 59 -36.46 1.04 17.86
N SER A 60 -36.59 -0.19 18.37
CA SER A 60 -35.48 -1.15 18.47
C SER A 60 -34.91 -1.55 17.10
N ILE A 61 -35.76 -1.74 16.09
CA ILE A 61 -35.32 -2.03 14.71
C ILE A 61 -34.57 -0.82 14.13
N SER A 62 -35.10 0.40 14.35
CA SER A 62 -34.47 1.64 13.92
C SER A 62 -33.07 1.81 14.52
N GLU A 63 -32.91 1.49 15.79
CA GLU A 63 -31.66 1.63 16.51
C GLU A 63 -30.63 0.60 16.04
N LYS A 64 -31.05 -0.65 15.85
CA LYS A 64 -30.21 -1.71 15.29
C LYS A 64 -29.75 -1.38 13.86
N LEU A 65 -30.61 -0.81 13.03
CA LEU A 65 -30.25 -0.38 11.67
C LEU A 65 -29.23 0.76 11.70
N LYS A 66 -29.43 1.78 12.56
CA LYS A 66 -28.45 2.87 12.74
C LYS A 66 -27.10 2.36 13.25
N GLN A 67 -27.12 1.42 14.20
CA GLN A 67 -25.90 0.80 14.72
C GLN A 67 -25.18 0.00 13.63
N ALA A 68 -25.91 -0.79 12.83
CA ALA A 68 -25.35 -1.55 11.72
C ALA A 68 -24.76 -0.64 10.63
N GLU A 69 -25.46 0.45 10.27
CA GLU A 69 -24.97 1.43 9.30
C GLU A 69 -23.69 2.12 9.79
N ASN A 70 -23.66 2.53 11.07
CA ASN A 70 -22.48 3.14 11.67
C ASN A 70 -21.31 2.16 11.74
N ALA A 71 -21.57 0.89 12.10
CA ALA A 71 -20.56 -0.16 12.10
C ALA A 71 -20.02 -0.42 10.68
N GLN A 72 -20.87 -0.44 9.66
CA GLN A 72 -20.45 -0.62 8.27
C GLN A 72 -19.61 0.57 7.78
N LYS A 73 -20.03 1.81 8.08
CA LYS A 73 -19.25 3.02 7.75
C LYS A 73 -17.90 3.03 8.46
N ALA A 74 -17.84 2.60 9.71
CA ALA A 74 -16.58 2.47 10.46
C ALA A 74 -15.67 1.40 9.84
N ALA A 75 -16.22 0.23 9.51
CA ALA A 75 -15.48 -0.85 8.85
C ALA A 75 -14.93 -0.42 7.49
N GLU A 76 -15.72 0.29 6.68
CA GLU A 76 -15.29 0.78 5.37
C GLU A 76 -14.18 1.84 5.49
N LYS A 77 -14.27 2.74 6.49
CA LYS A 77 -13.19 3.69 6.79
C LYS A 77 -11.90 2.98 7.19
N LEU A 78 -11.99 2.00 8.08
CA LEU A 78 -10.84 1.19 8.51
C LEU A 78 -10.22 0.40 7.34
N GLU A 79 -11.03 -0.18 6.45
CA GLU A 79 -10.53 -0.88 5.26
C GLU A 79 -9.81 0.09 4.31
N LYS A 80 -10.39 1.28 4.07
CA LYS A 80 -9.78 2.33 3.26
C LYS A 80 -8.44 2.79 3.84
N GLU A 81 -8.36 2.97 5.15
CA GLU A 81 -7.12 3.34 5.85
C GLU A 81 -6.07 2.24 5.77
N LYS A 82 -6.44 0.98 6.05
CA LYS A 82 -5.53 -0.17 5.90
C LYS A 82 -4.98 -0.26 4.47
N ARG A 83 -5.83 -0.09 3.46
CA ARG A 83 -5.40 -0.11 2.05
C ARG A 83 -4.48 1.05 1.70
N LYS A 84 -4.68 2.24 2.28
CA LYS A 84 -3.77 3.38 2.11
C LYS A 84 -2.42 3.11 2.78
N ALA A 85 -2.43 2.59 4.01
CA ALA A 85 -1.23 2.22 4.76
C ALA A 85 -0.41 1.15 4.03
N GLU A 86 -1.05 0.09 3.53
CA GLU A 86 -0.38 -0.98 2.77
C GLU A 86 0.25 -0.44 1.48
N LYS A 87 -0.46 0.44 0.75
CA LYS A 87 0.10 1.09 -0.44
C LYS A 87 1.30 1.97 -0.10
N ALA A 88 1.24 2.71 1.00
CA ALA A 88 2.35 3.55 1.47
C ALA A 88 3.56 2.69 1.85
N GLN A 89 3.35 1.60 2.59
CA GLN A 89 4.39 0.65 2.97
C GLN A 89 5.05 0.03 1.73
N LYS A 90 4.26 -0.46 0.76
CA LYS A 90 4.81 -1.01 -0.50
C LYS A 90 5.61 0.02 -1.30
N LYS A 91 5.20 1.29 -1.30
CA LYS A 91 5.97 2.36 -1.96
C LYS A 91 7.29 2.62 -1.22
N ALA A 92 7.26 2.70 0.10
CA ALA A 92 8.45 2.88 0.92
C ALA A 92 9.45 1.73 0.75
N GLU A 93 8.97 0.47 0.76
CA GLU A 93 9.82 -0.72 0.56
C GLU A 93 10.46 -0.73 -0.84
N LYS A 94 9.71 -0.35 -1.88
CA LYS A 94 10.26 -0.22 -3.24
C LYS A 94 11.31 0.88 -3.32
N ALA A 95 11.10 2.02 -2.67
CA ALA A 95 12.06 3.11 -2.63
C ALA A 95 13.34 2.69 -1.89
N GLN A 96 13.21 2.03 -0.73
CA GLN A 96 14.33 1.50 0.03
C GLN A 96 15.13 0.48 -0.77
N LYS A 97 14.46 -0.48 -1.43
CA LYS A 97 15.13 -1.47 -2.30
C LYS A 97 15.86 -0.83 -3.48
N LYS A 98 15.33 0.26 -4.06
CA LYS A 98 16.03 1.01 -5.12
C LYS A 98 17.26 1.71 -4.57
N ALA A 99 17.12 2.43 -3.47
CA ALA A 99 18.23 3.12 -2.81
C ALA A 99 19.34 2.14 -2.40
N GLU A 100 18.99 0.99 -1.83
CA GLU A 100 19.95 -0.06 -1.46
C GLU A 100 20.70 -0.62 -2.67
N LYS A 101 19.98 -0.86 -3.79
CA LYS A 101 20.61 -1.30 -5.05
C LYS A 101 21.56 -0.25 -5.60
N GLU A 102 21.20 1.04 -5.54
CA GLU A 102 22.04 2.14 -5.98
C GLU A 102 23.28 2.29 -5.10
N LEU A 103 23.14 2.20 -3.78
CA LEU A 103 24.26 2.18 -2.85
C LEU A 103 25.19 1.01 -3.14
N LYS A 104 24.67 -0.21 -3.27
CA LYS A 104 25.47 -1.39 -3.64
C LYS A 104 26.19 -1.23 -4.99
N LYS A 105 25.57 -0.58 -5.97
CA LYS A 105 26.22 -0.26 -7.25
C LYS A 105 27.36 0.75 -7.05
N LYS A 106 27.12 1.86 -6.35
CA LYS A 106 28.14 2.88 -6.04
C LYS A 106 29.32 2.28 -5.28
N GLU A 107 29.06 1.46 -4.26
CA GLU A 107 30.11 0.76 -3.51
C GLU A 107 30.94 -0.17 -4.41
N LYS A 108 30.30 -0.94 -5.30
CA LYS A 108 31.00 -1.81 -6.25
C LYS A 108 31.87 -0.98 -7.22
N LEU A 109 31.35 0.14 -7.71
CA LEU A 109 32.09 1.04 -8.59
C LEU A 109 33.30 1.65 -7.87
N GLN A 110 33.14 2.12 -6.63
CA GLN A 110 34.24 2.62 -5.81
C GLN A 110 35.29 1.55 -5.52
N LYS A 111 34.88 0.33 -5.17
CA LYS A 111 35.80 -0.80 -4.96
C LYS A 111 36.56 -1.14 -6.23
N ASN A 112 35.90 -1.14 -7.39
CA ASN A 112 36.54 -1.39 -8.68
C ASN A 112 37.56 -0.31 -9.03
N TYR A 113 37.21 0.97 -8.84
CA TYR A 113 38.10 2.10 -9.06
C TYR A 113 39.33 2.03 -8.15
N LYS A 114 39.14 1.81 -6.84
CA LYS A 114 40.24 1.65 -5.88
C LYS A 114 41.15 0.49 -6.26
N LYS A 115 40.60 -0.66 -6.65
CA LYS A 115 41.38 -1.82 -7.11
C LYS A 115 42.19 -1.52 -8.36
N ALA A 116 41.63 -0.76 -9.31
CA ALA A 116 42.35 -0.33 -10.50
C ALA A 116 43.51 0.61 -10.15
N GLN A 117 43.27 1.59 -9.26
CA GLN A 117 44.32 2.50 -8.77
C GLN A 117 45.44 1.75 -8.05
N ASP A 118 45.10 0.81 -7.17
CA ASP A 118 46.08 0.02 -6.43
C ASP A 118 46.95 -0.83 -7.38
N ASN A 119 46.35 -1.39 -8.43
CA ASN A 119 47.08 -2.14 -9.45
C ASN A 119 48.03 -1.26 -10.25
N LEU A 120 47.58 -0.08 -10.68
CA LEU A 120 48.42 0.90 -11.37
C LEU A 120 49.60 1.31 -10.48
N LYS A 121 49.34 1.68 -9.23
CA LYS A 121 50.38 2.07 -8.26
C LYS A 121 51.39 0.96 -8.00
N LYS A 122 50.93 -0.30 -7.88
CA LYS A 122 51.82 -1.46 -7.74
C LYS A 122 52.69 -1.67 -8.98
N ALA A 123 52.12 -1.51 -10.17
CA ALA A 123 52.86 -1.64 -11.42
C ALA A 123 53.91 -0.54 -11.57
N GLN A 124 53.54 0.73 -11.35
CA GLN A 124 54.46 1.87 -11.35
C GLN A 124 55.59 1.67 -10.35
N LYS A 125 55.28 1.29 -9.10
CA LYS A 125 56.30 1.05 -8.07
C LYS A 125 57.28 -0.08 -8.45
N LYS A 126 56.79 -1.15 -9.09
CA LYS A 126 57.65 -2.26 -9.53
C LYS A 126 58.52 -1.85 -10.72
N TYR A 127 57.96 -1.12 -11.68
CA TYR A 127 58.70 -0.55 -12.80
C TYR A 127 59.83 0.38 -12.31
N GLU A 128 59.51 1.36 -11.47
CA GLU A 128 60.49 2.28 -10.88
C GLU A 128 61.60 1.54 -10.15
N LYS A 129 61.26 0.49 -9.38
CA LYS A 129 62.26 -0.32 -8.66
C LYS A 129 63.18 -1.09 -9.62
N LEU A 130 62.67 -1.60 -10.73
CA LEU A 130 63.47 -2.34 -11.70
C LEU A 130 64.36 -1.39 -12.53
N LYS A 131 63.80 -0.24 -12.93
CA LYS A 131 64.52 0.83 -13.62
C LYS A 131 65.69 1.35 -12.79
N LYS A 132 65.46 1.67 -11.50
CA LYS A 132 66.52 2.08 -10.56
C LYS A 132 67.61 1.03 -10.35
N LYS A 133 67.29 -0.25 -10.54
CA LYS A 133 68.26 -1.36 -10.41
C LYS A 133 68.99 -1.69 -11.71
N GLY A 134 68.68 -1.00 -12.82
CA GLY A 134 69.24 -1.33 -14.14
C GLY A 134 68.85 -2.73 -14.63
N LYS A 135 67.76 -3.31 -14.12
CA LYS A 135 67.31 -4.68 -14.46
C LYS A 135 66.25 -4.70 -15.57
N LEU A 136 66.19 -3.64 -16.37
CA LEU A 136 65.26 -3.52 -17.49
C LEU A 136 66.07 -3.46 -18.79
N SER A 137 65.81 -4.42 -19.69
CA SER A 137 66.23 -4.29 -21.07
C SER A 137 65.35 -3.25 -21.79
N PRO A 138 65.78 -2.68 -22.93
CA PRO A 138 64.94 -1.77 -23.71
C PRO A 138 63.59 -2.38 -24.13
N GLU A 139 63.58 -3.67 -24.44
CA GLU A 139 62.35 -4.39 -24.80
C GLU A 139 61.42 -4.57 -23.58
N ASP A 140 61.98 -4.90 -22.41
CA ASP A 140 61.20 -5.02 -21.18
C ASP A 140 60.67 -3.66 -20.69
N GLU A 141 61.41 -2.57 -20.92
CA GLU A 141 60.94 -1.21 -20.66
C GLU A 141 59.68 -0.90 -21.47
N GLY A 142 59.69 -1.22 -22.77
CA GLY A 142 58.50 -1.12 -23.63
C GLY A 142 57.30 -1.90 -23.09
N LYS A 143 57.49 -3.19 -22.71
CA LYS A 143 56.42 -4.03 -22.14
C LYS A 143 55.87 -3.47 -20.82
N TRP A 144 56.72 -2.86 -19.99
CA TRP A 144 56.31 -2.22 -18.75
C TRP A 144 55.50 -0.95 -18.97
N LEU A 145 55.92 -0.10 -19.92
CA LEU A 145 55.20 1.12 -20.29
C LEU A 145 53.82 0.79 -20.86
N GLU A 146 53.74 -0.17 -21.78
CA GLU A 146 52.46 -0.64 -22.35
C GLU A 146 51.53 -1.19 -21.24
N LYS A 147 52.08 -1.93 -20.28
CA LYS A 147 51.31 -2.44 -19.14
C LYS A 147 50.78 -1.32 -18.25
N ILE A 148 51.59 -0.29 -17.99
CA ILE A 148 51.18 0.88 -17.20
C ILE A 148 50.08 1.64 -17.93
N GLU A 149 50.23 1.88 -19.24
CA GLU A 149 49.21 2.51 -20.07
C GLU A 149 47.87 1.76 -20.04
N LYS A 150 47.89 0.44 -20.25
CA LYS A 150 46.69 -0.42 -20.14
C LYS A 150 46.05 -0.36 -18.74
N LEU A 151 46.84 -0.17 -17.68
CA LEU A 151 46.32 -0.03 -16.32
C LEU A 151 45.76 1.38 -16.07
N THR A 152 46.38 2.41 -16.63
CA THR A 152 45.88 3.79 -16.60
C THR A 152 44.52 3.88 -17.29
N GLU A 153 44.38 3.32 -18.49
CA GLU A 153 43.08 3.25 -19.18
C GLU A 153 42.01 2.55 -18.33
N LYS A 154 42.38 1.47 -17.61
CA LYS A 154 41.43 0.76 -16.74
C LYS A 154 40.99 1.61 -15.55
N VAL A 155 41.89 2.44 -15.01
CA VAL A 155 41.56 3.42 -13.97
C VAL A 155 40.61 4.48 -14.53
N ASP A 156 40.89 5.02 -15.72
CA ASP A 156 40.04 6.04 -16.34
C ASP A 156 38.65 5.50 -16.69
N LYS A 157 38.59 4.28 -17.26
CA LYS A 157 37.32 3.57 -17.52
C LYS A 157 36.55 3.28 -16.23
N ALA A 158 37.23 3.02 -15.11
CA ALA A 158 36.57 2.83 -13.83
C ALA A 158 36.10 4.16 -13.20
N LYS A 159 36.88 5.24 -13.37
CA LYS A 159 36.55 6.60 -12.92
C LYS A 159 35.34 7.16 -13.66
N GLY A 160 35.29 6.97 -14.99
CA GLY A 160 34.15 7.42 -15.81
C GLY A 160 32.85 6.67 -15.53
N LYS A 161 32.91 5.52 -14.85
CA LYS A 161 31.72 4.76 -14.42
C LYS A 161 31.27 5.09 -12.99
N LEU A 162 32.06 5.87 -12.24
CA LEU A 162 31.82 6.23 -10.85
C LEU A 162 30.80 7.38 -10.75
#